data_AF-A0A964LXK5-F1
#
_entry.id   AF-A0A964LXK5-F1
#
_cell.length_a   1.000
_cell.length_b   1.000
_cell.length_c   1.000
_cell.angle_alpha   90.00
_cell.angle_beta   90.00
_cell.angle_gamma   90.00
#
_symmetry.space_group_name_H-M   'P 1'
#
loop_
_entity.id
_entity.type
_entity.pdbx_description
1 polymer ?
#
loop_
_entity_poly.entity_id
_entity_poly.type
_entity_poly.pdbx_seq_one_letter_code
_entity_poly.pdbx_strand_id
1 'polypeptide(L)' 'MSDDKTKIGKDRAYISLEQDYEVRDWAQSLHCTEMELRKAVAAVGNSAAEVRIYLGQAARPGD' A
#
# COMPACT_ATOMS: atom_id res chain seq x y z
N MET A 1 16.97 23.91 -7.35
CA MET A 1 15.72 24.63 -7.06
C MET A 1 14.90 24.56 -8.35
N SER A 2 13.75 23.91 -8.46
CA SER A 2 12.68 23.73 -7.48
C SER A 2 12.02 22.36 -7.60
N ASP A 3 11.68 21.85 -6.43
CA ASP A 3 10.93 20.64 -6.16
C ASP A 3 9.47 20.82 -6.59
N ASP A 4 9.10 20.30 -7.77
CA ASP A 4 7.70 20.15 -8.21
C ASP A 4 7.35 18.66 -8.36
N LYS A 5 7.83 17.82 -7.43
CA LYS A 5 7.42 16.40 -7.34
C LYS A 5 6.08 16.23 -6.62
N THR A 6 5.38 17.32 -6.32
CA THR A 6 4.09 17.33 -5.61
C THR A 6 2.88 16.97 -6.48
N LYS A 7 3.07 16.45 -7.71
CA LYS A 7 1.96 16.10 -8.62
C LYS A 7 1.91 14.63 -9.08
N ILE A 8 2.58 13.70 -8.41
CA ILE A 8 2.47 12.25 -8.73
C ILE A 8 1.64 11.49 -7.68
N GLY A 9 0.66 12.18 -7.08
CA GLY A 9 -0.48 11.55 -6.41
C GLY A 9 -1.62 11.25 -7.39
N LYS A 10 -1.30 10.84 -8.63
CA LYS A 10 -2.31 10.58 -9.65
C LYS A 10 -2.90 9.20 -9.40
N ASP A 11 -3.99 9.19 -8.65
CA ASP A 11 -4.93 8.07 -8.42
C ASP A 11 -4.27 6.70 -8.37
N ARG A 12 -3.58 6.44 -7.27
CA ARG A 12 -3.12 5.10 -6.93
C ARG A 12 -4.31 4.25 -6.45
N ALA A 13 -5.22 3.93 -7.37
CA ALA A 13 -6.40 3.11 -7.10
C ALA A 13 -6.01 1.64 -6.87
N TYR A 14 -4.92 1.21 -7.49
CA TYR A 14 -4.41 -0.15 -7.45
C TYR A 14 -2.96 -0.15 -6.96
N ILE A 15 -2.63 -1.10 -6.09
CA ILE A 15 -1.25 -1.38 -5.67
C ILE A 15 -0.52 -1.98 -6.88
N SER A 16 0.81 -1.92 -6.95
CA SER A 16 1.54 -2.66 -7.98
C SER A 16 2.67 -3.36 -7.28
N LEU A 17 2.72 -4.68 -7.43
CA LEU A 17 3.76 -5.53 -6.85
C LEU A 17 4.81 -5.94 -7.89
N GLU A 18 4.77 -5.32 -9.08
CA GLU A 18 5.67 -5.62 -10.18
C GLU A 18 7.10 -5.19 -9.87
N GLN A 19 7.27 -4.08 -9.15
CA GLN A 19 8.56 -3.49 -8.86
C GLN A 19 8.79 -3.35 -7.35
N ASP A 20 9.96 -3.77 -6.86
CA ASP A 20 10.27 -3.73 -5.42
C ASP A 20 10.18 -2.32 -4.81
N TYR A 21 10.53 -1.28 -5.59
CA TYR A 21 10.42 0.10 -5.11
C TYR A 21 8.95 0.55 -4.94
N GLU A 22 8.03 0.03 -5.76
CA GLU A 22 6.59 0.30 -5.61
C GLU A 22 6.03 -0.41 -4.38
N VAL A 23 6.42 -1.68 -4.16
CA VAL A 23 6.05 -2.43 -2.95
C VAL A 23 6.48 -1.67 -1.70
N ARG A 24 7.71 -1.16 -1.68
CA ARG A 24 8.24 -0.37 -0.55
C ARG A 24 7.49 0.93 -0.34
N ASP A 25 7.23 1.69 -1.40
CA ASP A 25 6.50 2.95 -1.33
C ASP A 25 5.05 2.74 -0.83
N TRP A 26 4.42 1.65 -1.27
CA TRP A 26 3.10 1.24 -0.79
C TRP A 26 3.10 0.77 0.66
N ALA A 27 4.07 -0.07 1.04
CA ALA A 27 4.25 -0.53 2.40
C ALA A 27 4.43 0.64 3.37
N GLN A 28 5.22 1.65 2.97
CA GLN A 28 5.38 2.90 3.72
C GLN A 28 4.07 3.70 3.78
N SER A 29 3.35 3.84 2.66
CA SER A 29 2.07 4.58 2.59
C SER A 29 0.96 3.93 3.42
N LEU A 30 0.98 2.60 3.53
CA LEU A 30 -0.01 1.80 4.26
C LEU A 30 0.44 1.42 5.66
N HIS A 31 1.64 1.84 6.07
CA HIS A 31 2.24 1.56 7.37
C HIS A 31 2.27 0.05 7.69
N CYS A 32 2.58 -0.78 6.69
CA CYS A 32 2.64 -2.23 6.82
C CYS A 32 3.98 -2.77 6.29
N THR A 33 4.25 -4.05 6.50
CA THR A 33 5.39 -4.72 5.88
C THR A 33 5.09 -5.15 4.44
N GLU A 34 6.14 -5.39 3.63
CA GLU A 34 5.98 -5.92 2.26
C GLU A 34 5.24 -7.27 2.25
N MET A 35 5.45 -8.09 3.27
CA MET A 35 4.74 -9.36 3.44
C MET A 35 3.25 -9.15 3.70
N GLU A 36 2.89 -8.22 4.58
CA GLU A 36 1.50 -7.89 4.86
C GLU A 36 0.81 -7.26 3.65
N LEU A 37 1.52 -6.40 2.91
CA LEU A 37 1.02 -5.84 1.66
C LEU A 37 0.68 -6.94 0.65
N ARG A 38 1.60 -7.88 0.42
CA ARG A 38 1.39 -9.02 -0.47
C ARG A 38 0.24 -9.91 -0.01
N LYS A 39 0.15 -10.16 1.30
CA LYS A 39 -0.93 -10.98 1.89
C LYS A 39 -2.29 -10.29 1.75
N ALA A 40 -2.36 -8.99 2.00
CA ALA A 40 -3.57 -8.20 1.83
C ALA A 40 -3.99 -8.18 0.35
N VAL A 41 -3.05 -7.91 -0.57
CA VAL A 41 -3.33 -7.96 -2.01
C VAL A 41 -3.79 -9.34 -2.46
N ALA A 42 -3.25 -10.43 -1.89
CA ALA A 42 -3.72 -11.78 -2.17
C ALA A 42 -5.10 -12.09 -1.57
N ALA A 43 -5.51 -11.41 -0.49
CA ALA A 43 -6.77 -11.64 0.21
C ALA A 43 -7.94 -10.84 -0.37
N VAL A 44 -7.72 -9.56 -0.68
CA VAL A 44 -8.77 -8.63 -1.16
C VAL A 44 -8.54 -8.15 -2.59
N GLY A 45 -7.43 -8.55 -3.21
CA GLY A 45 -7.03 -8.08 -4.53
C GLY A 45 -6.19 -6.81 -4.46
N ASN A 46 -5.85 -6.32 -5.65
CA ASN A 46 -4.90 -5.23 -5.82
C ASN A 46 -5.47 -3.84 -5.54
N SER A 47 -6.72 -3.74 -5.08
CA SER A 47 -7.38 -2.49 -4.77
C SER A 47 -6.76 -1.83 -3.53
N ALA A 48 -6.18 -0.64 -3.68
CA ALA A 48 -5.55 0.07 -2.57
C ALA A 48 -6.53 0.38 -1.42
N ALA A 49 -7.79 0.67 -1.77
CA ALA A 49 -8.86 0.91 -0.81
C ALA A 49 -9.16 -0.34 0.04
N GLU A 50 -9.33 -1.50 -0.60
CA GLU A 50 -9.62 -2.75 0.11
C GLU A 50 -8.43 -3.20 0.95
N VAL A 51 -7.21 -3.07 0.41
CA VAL A 51 -5.99 -3.43 1.15
C VAL A 51 -5.83 -2.57 2.39
N ARG A 52 -6.10 -1.25 2.31
CA ARG A 52 -6.09 -0.36 3.47
C ARG A 52 -7.12 -0.78 4.53
N ILE A 53 -8.32 -1.18 4.10
CA ILE A 53 -9.37 -1.67 5.00
C ILE A 53 -8.94 -2.99 5.66
N TYR A 54 -8.38 -3.92 4.88
CA TYR A 54 -7.90 -5.22 5.37
C TYR A 54 -6.76 -5.04 6.39
N LEU A 55 -5.76 -4.21 6.07
CA LEU A 55 -4.63 -3.93 6.97
C LEU A 55 -5.08 -3.21 8.25
N GLY A 56 -6.02 -2.27 8.15
CA GLY A 56 -6.60 -1.60 9.32
C GLY A 56 -7.38 -2.53 10.25
N GLN A 57 -7.98 -3.59 9.71
CA GLN A 57 -8.62 -4.64 10.51
C GLN A 57 -7.61 -5.64 11.07
N ALA A 58 -6.60 -6.02 10.27
CA ALA A 58 -5.56 -6.97 10.66
C ALA A 58 -4.62 -6.43 11.74
N ALA A 59 -4.41 -5.12 11.82
CA ALA A 59 -3.63 -4.46 12.87
C ALA A 59 -4.29 -4.49 14.26
N ARG A 60 -5.51 -5.03 14.38
CA ARG A 60 -6.14 -5.31 15.67
C ARG A 60 -6.32 -6.81 15.90
N PRO A 61 -5.33 -7.44 16.53
CA PRO A 61 -5.66 -8.46 17.51
C PRO A 61 -4.77 -8.26 18.74
N GLY A 62 -5.16 -7.32 19.60
CA GLY A 62 -4.50 -7.06 20.89
C GLY A 62 -3.28 -6.13 20.79
N ASP A 63 -3.40 -4.96 21.41
CA ASP A 63 -2.24 -4.31 22.05
C ASP A 63 -1.61 -5.26 23.08
#